data_AF-A0A838F3L7-F1
#
_entry.id   AF-A0A838F3L7-F1
#
_cell.length_a   1.000
_cell.length_b   1.000
_cell.length_c   1.000
_cell.angle_alpha   90.00
_cell.angle_beta   90.00
_cell.angle_gamma   90.00
#
_symmetry.space_group_name_H-M   'P 1'
#
loop_
_entity.id
_entity.type
_entity.pdbx_description
1 polymer ?
#
loop_
_entity_poly.entity_id
_entity_poly.type
_entity_poly.pdbx_seq_one_letter_code
_entity_poly.pdbx_strand_id
1 'polypeptide(L)'
;MAQESNKEIPSIVKHLFYGEVTEEEVFPFPHLNEGQVEMAKAMIDAVDRYAQANIDAAKMDREAKIPKEVLDGLAALGLCGLGVSEDYGGLGLD
;
A
#
# COMPACT_ATOMS: atom_id res chain seq x y z
N MET A 1 1.25 -19.56 -13.33
CA MET A 1 2.65 -19.08 -13.34
C MET A 1 2.62 -17.69 -13.97
N ALA A 2 2.31 -16.67 -13.16
CA ALA A 2 2.41 -15.29 -13.61
C ALA A 2 3.90 -14.99 -13.80
N GLN A 3 4.25 -14.44 -14.96
CA GLN A 3 5.61 -13.98 -15.22
C GLN A 3 5.87 -12.79 -14.30
N GLU A 4 6.68 -12.96 -13.26
CA GLU A 4 7.27 -11.84 -12.52
C GLU A 4 8.07 -11.00 -13.53
N SER A 5 7.52 -9.86 -13.92
CA SER A 5 8.31 -8.85 -14.61
C SER A 5 9.20 -8.17 -13.58
N ASN A 6 10.28 -8.84 -13.17
CA ASN A 6 11.37 -8.21 -12.43
C ASN A 6 12.13 -7.30 -13.41
N LYS A 7 11.49 -6.20 -13.80
CA LYS A 7 12.12 -5.15 -14.59
C LYS A 7 12.89 -4.32 -13.58
N GLU A 8 14.20 -4.58 -13.48
CA GLU A 8 15.07 -3.78 -12.62
C GLU A 8 14.84 -2.29 -12.95
N ILE A 9 14.28 -1.54 -12.01
CA ILE A 9 14.21 -0.09 -12.13
C ILE A 9 15.63 0.40 -11.88
N PRO A 10 16.30 1.00 -12.88
CA PRO A 10 17.66 1.44 -12.69
C PRO A 10 17.70 2.51 -11.60
N SER A 11 18.76 2.50 -10.80
CA SER A 11 18.86 3.43 -9.68
C SER A 11 19.25 4.82 -10.20
N ILE A 12 18.26 5.70 -10.31
CA ILE A 12 18.43 7.12 -10.64
C ILE A 12 19.48 7.77 -9.74
N VAL A 13 19.42 7.49 -8.43
CA VAL A 13 20.35 8.04 -7.45
C VAL A 13 21.77 7.59 -7.73
N LYS A 14 21.98 6.31 -8.07
CA LYS A 14 23.31 5.79 -8.43
C LYS A 14 23.89 6.53 -9.63
N HIS A 15 23.12 6.72 -10.71
CA HIS A 15 23.58 7.44 -11.90
C HIS A 15 23.92 8.91 -11.58
N LEU A 16 23.11 9.55 -10.73
CA LEU A 16 23.39 10.90 -10.27
C LEU A 16 24.73 11.03 -9.53
N PHE A 17 25.14 10.03 -8.73
CA PHE A 17 26.46 10.01 -8.09
C PHE A 17 27.63 9.96 -9.09
N TYR A 18 27.40 9.47 -10.31
CA TYR A 18 28.38 9.49 -11.40
C TYR A 18 28.26 10.72 -12.31
N GLY A 19 27.34 11.64 -12.01
CA GLY A 19 27.07 12.82 -12.84
C GLY A 19 26.23 12.52 -14.09
N GLU A 20 25.59 11.35 -14.14
CA GLU A 20 24.69 10.94 -15.22
C GLU A 20 23.24 11.25 -14.82
N VAL A 21 22.46 11.84 -15.74
CA VAL A 21 21.04 12.14 -15.55
C VAL A 21 20.22 11.25 -16.49
N THR A 22 19.51 10.28 -15.93
CA THR A 22 18.64 9.35 -16.66
C THR A 22 17.20 9.83 -16.70
N GLU A 23 16.93 10.84 -17.54
CA GLU A 23 15.60 11.46 -17.62
C GLU A 23 14.48 10.46 -17.98
N GLU A 24 14.79 9.47 -18.82
CA GLU A 24 13.85 8.42 -19.26
C GLU A 24 13.36 7.53 -18.09
N GLU A 25 14.11 7.47 -16.98
CA GLU A 25 13.76 6.69 -15.79
C GLU A 25 12.89 7.50 -14.80
N VAL A 26 12.82 8.83 -14.97
CA VAL A 26 12.17 9.77 -14.04
C VAL A 26 10.91 10.37 -14.66
N PHE A 27 10.92 10.61 -15.97
CA PHE A 27 9.90 11.38 -16.66
C PHE A 27 9.19 10.57 -17.77
N PRO A 28 7.86 10.68 -17.87
CA PRO A 28 6.96 11.36 -16.94
C PRO A 28 6.87 10.63 -15.59
N PHE A 29 6.39 11.32 -14.56
CA PHE A 29 6.18 10.70 -13.25
C PHE A 29 5.25 9.48 -13.40
N PRO A 30 5.56 8.34 -12.76
CA PRO A 30 4.74 7.15 -12.86
C PRO A 30 3.35 7.41 -12.28
N HIS A 31 2.32 7.00 -13.02
CA HIS A 31 0.92 7.12 -12.60
C HIS A 31 0.27 5.73 -12.50
N LEU A 32 -0.63 5.60 -11.52
CA LEU A 32 -1.53 4.46 -11.43
C LEU A 32 -2.50 4.47 -12.61
N ASN A 33 -2.87 3.29 -13.09
CA ASN A 33 -3.95 3.16 -14.07
C ASN A 33 -5.33 3.43 -13.43
N GLU A 34 -6.36 3.67 -14.24
CA GLU A 34 -7.70 4.00 -13.76
C GLU A 34 -8.28 2.94 -12.79
N GLY A 35 -8.06 1.64 -13.08
CA GLY A 35 -8.52 0.56 -12.22
C GLY A 35 -7.83 0.56 -10.86
N GLN A 36 -6.51 0.77 -10.82
CA GLN A 36 -5.73 0.93 -9.59
C GLN A 36 -6.20 2.14 -8.77
N VAL A 37 -6.51 3.26 -9.43
CA VAL A 37 -7.01 4.46 -8.78
C VAL A 37 -8.37 4.21 -8.13
N GLU A 38 -9.31 3.60 -8.84
CA GLU A 38 -10.65 3.31 -8.30
C GLU A 38 -10.60 2.29 -7.16
N MET A 39 -9.76 1.26 -7.26
CA MET A 39 -9.52 0.31 -6.17
C MET A 39 -8.96 1.03 -4.93
N ALA A 40 -7.93 1.86 -5.12
CA ALA A 40 -7.34 2.63 -4.02
C ALA A 40 -8.36 3.55 -3.34
N LYS A 41 -9.20 4.25 -4.11
CA LYS A 41 -10.26 5.10 -3.56
C LYS A 41 -11.26 4.32 -2.71
N ALA A 42 -11.73 3.18 -3.21
CA ALA A 42 -12.68 2.34 -2.50
C ALA A 42 -12.09 1.82 -1.17
N MET A 43 -10.82 1.41 -1.19
CA MET A 43 -10.11 0.98 0.02
C MET A 43 -9.94 2.12 1.02
N ILE A 44 -9.50 3.30 0.57
CA ILE A 44 -9.31 4.47 1.44
C ILE A 44 -10.63 4.83 2.13
N ASP A 45 -11.74 4.87 1.40
CA ASP A 45 -13.07 5.17 1.95
C ASP A 45 -13.53 4.11 2.97
N ALA A 46 -13.30 2.82 2.70
CA ALA A 46 -13.62 1.75 3.65
C ALA A 46 -12.80 1.85 4.95
N VAL A 47 -11.49 2.13 4.84
CA VAL A 47 -10.59 2.29 5.98
C VAL A 47 -10.97 3.53 6.80
N ASP A 48 -11.24 4.65 6.14
CA ASP A 48 -11.59 5.90 6.82
C ASP A 48 -12.89 5.75 7.63
N ARG A 49 -13.93 5.17 7.03
CA ARG A 49 -15.20 4.89 7.73
C ARG A 49 -15.00 3.96 8.93
N TYR A 50 -14.23 2.89 8.76
CA TYR A 50 -13.95 1.97 9.85
C TYR A 50 -13.19 2.65 10.99
N ALA A 51 -12.15 3.42 10.65
CA ALA A 51 -11.33 4.13 11.62
C ALA A 51 -12.17 5.13 12.42
N GLN A 52 -12.99 5.95 11.75
CA GLN A 52 -13.86 6.93 12.40
C GLN A 52 -14.87 6.28 13.36
N ALA A 53 -15.39 5.09 13.02
CA ALA A 53 -16.39 4.41 13.83
C ALA A 53 -15.81 3.58 14.98
N ASN A 54 -14.59 3.03 14.84
CA ASN A 54 -14.09 1.98 15.73
C ASN A 54 -12.77 2.30 16.43
N ILE A 55 -12.03 3.34 16.01
CA ILE A 55 -10.70 3.65 16.55
C ILE A 55 -10.75 4.90 17.44
N ASP A 56 -10.55 4.70 18.74
CA ASP A 56 -10.24 5.78 19.69
C ASP A 56 -8.73 5.82 19.94
N ALA A 57 -8.02 6.58 19.11
CA ALA A 57 -6.57 6.68 19.15
C ALA A 57 -6.05 7.19 20.51
N ALA A 58 -6.76 8.13 21.13
CA ALA A 58 -6.33 8.72 22.40
C ALA A 58 -6.44 7.72 23.56
N LYS A 59 -7.48 6.87 23.55
CA LYS A 59 -7.61 5.77 24.51
C LYS A 59 -6.54 4.70 24.30
N MET A 60 -6.35 4.27 23.05
CA MET A 60 -5.37 3.23 22.71
C MET A 60 -3.94 3.62 23.09
N ASP A 61 -3.57 4.89 22.89
CA ASP A 61 -2.29 5.45 23.30
C ASP A 61 -2.11 5.40 24.83
N ARG A 62 -3.09 5.91 25.59
CA ARG A 62 -3.06 5.88 27.07
C ARG A 62 -2.99 4.47 27.65
N GLU A 63 -3.69 3.52 27.02
CA GLU A 63 -3.75 2.13 27.47
C GLU A 63 -2.60 1.27 26.92
N ALA A 64 -1.78 1.81 26.01
CA ALA A 64 -0.73 1.12 25.28
C ALA A 64 -1.20 -0.21 24.65
N LYS A 65 -2.44 -0.24 24.15
CA LYS A 65 -3.07 -1.46 23.67
C LYS A 65 -3.99 -1.19 22.48
N ILE A 66 -3.87 -2.05 21.47
CA ILE A 66 -4.84 -2.16 20.38
C ILE A 66 -5.90 -3.20 20.79
N PRO A 67 -7.19 -2.83 20.89
CA PRO A 67 -8.26 -3.78 21.17
C PRO A 67 -8.33 -4.88 20.11
N LYS A 68 -8.72 -6.09 20.50
CA LYS A 68 -8.78 -7.23 19.57
C LYS A 68 -9.80 -6.95 18.46
N GLU A 69 -10.89 -6.28 18.80
CA GLU A 69 -11.98 -5.93 17.90
C GLU A 69 -11.52 -4.97 16.81
N VAL A 70 -10.60 -4.06 17.15
CA VAL A 70 -9.97 -3.16 16.19
C VAL A 70 -9.08 -3.95 15.23
N LEU A 71 -8.23 -4.84 15.77
CA LEU A 71 -7.35 -5.66 14.95
C LEU A 71 -8.12 -6.59 14.01
N ASP A 72 -9.16 -7.26 14.53
CA ASP A 72 -10.02 -8.15 13.75
C ASP A 72 -10.73 -7.41 12.61
N GLY A 73 -11.20 -6.17 12.85
CA GLY A 73 -11.85 -5.38 11.81
C GLY A 73 -10.87 -4.88 10.74
N LEU A 74 -9.65 -4.48 11.12
CA LEU A 74 -8.60 -4.16 10.14
C LEU A 74 -8.21 -5.39 9.31
N ALA A 75 -8.16 -6.57 9.93
CA ALA A 75 -7.92 -7.83 9.23
C ALA A 75 -9.08 -8.19 8.26
N ALA A 76 -10.33 -7.97 8.67
CA ALA A 76 -11.51 -8.17 7.82
C ALA A 76 -11.54 -7.22 6.60
N LEU A 77 -10.92 -6.05 6.71
CA LEU A 77 -10.70 -5.12 5.59
C LEU A 77 -9.52 -5.52 4.68
N GLY A 78 -8.82 -6.62 4.98
CA GLY A 78 -7.68 -7.09 4.20
C GLY A 78 -6.36 -6.35 4.44
N LEU A 79 -6.31 -5.46 5.44
CA LEU A 79 -5.13 -4.60 5.67
C LEU A 79 -3.90 -5.36 6.19
N CYS A 80 -4.10 -6.56 6.74
CA CYS A 80 -3.01 -7.42 7.20
C CYS A 80 -2.33 -8.23 6.08
N GLY A 81 -2.76 -8.06 4.82
CA GLY A 81 -2.26 -8.83 3.67
C GLY A 81 -2.23 -8.03 2.35
N LEU A 82 -2.01 -6.71 2.42
CA LEU A 82 -2.12 -5.80 1.26
C LEU A 82 -1.27 -6.22 0.05
N GLY A 83 0.02 -6.51 0.27
CA GLY A 83 0.94 -6.97 -0.79
C GLY A 83 1.08 -8.48 -0.88
N VAL A 84 0.25 -9.26 -0.17
CA VAL A 84 0.28 -10.72 -0.28
C VAL A 84 -0.55 -11.10 -1.52
N SER A 85 -0.07 -12.04 -2.32
CA SER A 85 -0.81 -12.52 -3.50
C SER A 85 -2.17 -13.11 -3.11
N GLU A 86 -3.16 -12.93 -3.99
CA GLU A 86 -4.50 -13.50 -3.85
C GLU A 86 -4.49 -15.03 -3.69
N ASP A 87 -3.51 -15.73 -4.30
CA ASP A 87 -3.33 -17.18 -4.17
C ASP A 87 -3.09 -17.62 -2.70
N TYR A 88 -2.60 -16.70 -1.87
CA TYR A 88 -2.37 -16.90 -0.43
C TYR A 88 -3.36 -16.14 0.43
N GLY A 89 -4.43 -15.58 -0.16
CA GLY A 89 -5.49 -14.85 0.55
C GLY A 89 -5.16 -13.38 0.87
N GLY A 90 -4.21 -12.78 0.15
CA GLY A 90 -3.94 -11.34 0.22
C GLY A 90 -4.65 -10.53 -0.86
N LEU A 91 -4.26 -9.26 -1.02
CA LEU A 91 -4.88 -8.31 -1.97
C LEU A 91 -4.01 -7.97 -3.20
N GLY A 92 -2.76 -8.43 -3.26
CA GLY A 92 -1.88 -8.28 -4.44
C GLY A 92 -1.72 -6.84 -4.94
N LEU A 93 -1.56 -5.87 -4.03
CA LEU A 93 -1.54 -4.42 -4.35
C LEU A 93 -0.15 -3.85 -4.68
N ASP A 94 0.88 -4.68 -4.76
CA ASP A 94 2.28 -4.30 -5.02
C ASP A 94 2.66 -4.21 -6.51
#